data_AF-A0AAN6C0N1-F1
#
_entry.id   AF-A0AAN6C0N1-F1
#
_cell.length_a   1.000
_cell.length_b   1.000
_cell.length_c   1.000
_cell.angle_alpha   90.00
_cell.angle_beta   90.00
_cell.angle_gamma   90.00
#
_symmetry.space_group_name_H-M   'P 1'
#
loop_
_entity.id
_entity.type
_entity.pdbx_description
1 polymer ?
#
loop_
_entity_poly.entity_id
_entity_poly.type
_entity_poly.pdbx_seq_one_letter_code
_entity_poly.pdbx_strand_id
1 'polypeptide(L)'
;MSSINIKQNIEATTKGYVSSFADAKAENNPQLVNRNTSPECLRSMLPSILGGGGTMNNEAYEVIFTKGLQAGGMESANITDLVIDVDARKAAVTAVADMVFLGEKSSMDFSWFLHFNEEGTKIVKIVDEDRMWNLQEYVMHRSRSHSPLTDNSTSTGRKCDGYQVSPAPSTPPACLIPTYTSHAEAKSLQFFIEKTLVNFQTFFPDNLWSTKILQVAHDQGCIKNGLMALSHFHRLYLTHQQWQKVDSVPALKHYNFAIRELLSPSPDVQGHVLVLSCLIFICIELLQGNTESAISLFKYGCSMIQQHRKNSPRFKAKDGPKSDIEETLNLAEACFKRIAVQFLTLMSDNDSTLWFLFYNTFGSSLTLRENSFTCLADAREALLDILVDQASPGLKGKSARDIMAHSAKVTRWGELFDALLLRQTNSGSPPTDSDSRTIALLQVHRKYSEINVAKYIHGQGDPCFWDKFTTEFNEIVDHAATAAGIDQNHAKRNWDTESSPKAYFHIDIGFTSVLISVIARCRDPFVRRRAIAVMLTDRVQEGAFNGSQSARVAARVMELEETRSGKEVKCSSDIPHEARGCFEEERCMTE
;
A
#
# COMPACT_ATOMS: atom_id res chain seq x y z
N MET A 1 33.29 -24.05 17.49
CA MET A 1 33.79 -23.06 16.51
C MET A 1 33.88 -21.70 17.19
N SER A 2 34.90 -20.88 16.88
CA SER A 2 34.95 -19.50 17.38
C SER A 2 34.00 -18.60 16.57
N SER A 3 33.49 -17.52 17.18
CA SER A 3 32.62 -16.53 16.50
C SER A 3 33.26 -15.96 15.22
N ILE A 4 34.59 -15.80 15.21
CA ILE A 4 35.37 -15.36 14.03
C ILE A 4 35.26 -16.38 12.88
N ASN A 5 35.27 -17.68 13.17
CA ASN A 5 35.17 -18.73 12.15
C ASN A 5 33.76 -18.76 11.52
N ILE A 6 32.71 -18.59 12.33
CA ILE A 6 31.32 -18.55 11.84
C ILE A 6 31.09 -17.34 10.93
N LYS A 7 31.60 -16.15 11.32
CA LYS A 7 31.52 -14.95 10.48
C LYS A 7 32.18 -15.16 9.10
N GLN A 8 33.36 -15.77 9.08
CA GLN A 8 34.08 -16.10 7.84
C GLN A 8 33.31 -17.09 6.98
N ASN A 9 32.68 -18.10 7.57
CA ASN A 9 31.86 -19.07 6.85
C ASN A 9 30.62 -18.39 6.25
N ILE A 10 29.91 -17.54 7.01
CA ILE A 10 28.75 -16.79 6.50
C ILE A 10 29.16 -15.89 5.34
N GLU A 11 30.27 -15.17 5.47
CA GLU A 11 30.79 -14.30 4.41
C GLU A 11 31.13 -15.08 3.14
N ALA A 12 31.84 -16.20 3.27
CA ALA A 12 32.22 -17.06 2.15
C ALA A 12 30.99 -17.67 1.46
N THR A 13 30.05 -18.20 2.24
CA THR A 13 28.81 -18.81 1.73
C THR A 13 27.95 -17.77 1.00
N THR A 14 27.87 -16.54 1.53
CA THR A 14 27.13 -15.43 0.91
C THR A 14 27.75 -15.04 -0.44
N LYS A 15 29.07 -14.85 -0.50
CA LYS A 15 29.78 -14.52 -1.75
C LYS A 15 29.64 -15.64 -2.79
N GLY A 16 29.75 -16.89 -2.34
CA GLY A 16 29.55 -18.06 -3.18
C GLY A 16 28.12 -18.16 -3.73
N TYR A 17 27.12 -17.73 -2.97
CA TYR A 17 25.72 -17.70 -3.39
C TYR A 17 25.47 -16.61 -4.45
N VAL A 18 25.93 -15.38 -4.22
CA VAL A 18 25.75 -14.29 -5.20
C VAL A 18 26.44 -14.60 -6.53
N SER A 19 27.66 -15.13 -6.52
CA SER A 19 28.38 -15.52 -7.74
C SER A 19 27.73 -16.69 -8.49
N SER A 20 26.98 -17.54 -7.79
CA SER A 20 26.41 -18.74 -8.39
C SER A 20 25.42 -18.46 -9.53
N PHE A 21 24.81 -17.28 -9.56
CA PHE A 21 23.90 -16.87 -10.62
C PHE A 21 24.63 -16.59 -11.94
N ALA A 22 25.80 -15.96 -11.87
CA ALA A 22 26.66 -15.76 -13.03
C ALA A 22 27.27 -17.09 -13.49
N ASP A 23 27.73 -17.92 -12.55
CA ASP A 23 28.27 -19.26 -12.82
C ASP A 23 27.21 -20.13 -13.52
N ALA A 24 25.96 -20.13 -13.02
CA ALA A 24 24.85 -20.90 -13.58
C ALA A 24 24.54 -20.52 -15.03
N LYS A 25 24.64 -19.23 -15.37
CA LYS A 25 24.50 -18.78 -16.77
C LYS A 25 25.70 -19.18 -17.61
N ALA A 26 26.92 -18.95 -17.12
CA ALA A 26 28.15 -19.22 -17.86
C ALA A 26 28.31 -20.71 -18.21
N GLU A 27 27.93 -21.59 -17.28
CA GLU A 27 27.98 -23.05 -17.47
C GLU A 27 26.68 -23.63 -18.04
N ASN A 28 25.66 -22.79 -18.26
CA ASN A 28 24.30 -23.22 -18.62
C ASN A 28 23.79 -24.36 -17.71
N ASN A 29 24.07 -24.24 -16.40
CA ASN A 29 23.79 -25.24 -15.39
C ASN A 29 22.94 -24.62 -14.26
N PRO A 30 21.61 -24.82 -14.28
CA PRO A 30 20.71 -24.18 -13.33
C PRO A 30 20.89 -24.69 -11.89
N GLN A 31 21.47 -25.88 -11.67
CA GLN A 31 21.72 -26.42 -10.32
C GLN A 31 22.69 -25.57 -9.51
N LEU A 32 23.57 -24.81 -10.17
CA LEU A 32 24.60 -24.01 -9.50
C LEU A 32 23.99 -22.93 -8.58
N VAL A 33 22.79 -22.43 -8.86
CA VAL A 33 22.10 -21.44 -8.00
C VAL A 33 21.77 -21.98 -6.60
N ASN A 34 21.82 -23.30 -6.43
CA ASN A 34 21.59 -24.01 -5.16
C ASN A 34 22.90 -24.50 -4.50
N ARG A 35 24.09 -24.20 -5.08
CA ARG A 35 25.40 -24.69 -4.60
C ARG A 35 25.65 -24.42 -3.10
N ASN A 36 25.17 -23.28 -2.61
CA ASN A 36 25.38 -22.84 -1.24
C ASN A 36 24.15 -23.02 -0.33
N THR A 37 23.08 -23.63 -0.82
CA THR A 37 21.88 -23.89 -0.03
C THR A 37 21.92 -25.29 0.60
N SER A 38 21.19 -25.47 1.71
CA SER A 38 20.86 -26.78 2.23
C SER A 38 19.79 -27.45 1.35
N PRO A 39 19.66 -28.78 1.36
CA PRO A 39 18.62 -29.49 0.59
C PRO A 39 17.20 -28.98 0.90
N GLU A 40 16.93 -28.70 2.18
CA GLU A 40 15.64 -28.22 2.70
C GLU A 40 15.46 -26.69 2.63
N CYS A 41 16.33 -25.98 1.90
CA CYS A 41 16.30 -24.53 1.87
C CYS A 41 15.00 -24.01 1.23
N LEU A 42 14.34 -23.08 1.90
CA LEU A 42 13.15 -22.41 1.39
C LEU A 42 13.45 -20.98 0.93
N ARG A 43 12.94 -20.61 -0.24
CA ARG A 43 13.09 -19.28 -0.86
C ARG A 43 11.76 -18.53 -0.86
N SER A 44 11.74 -17.30 -0.36
CA SER A 44 10.58 -16.41 -0.41
C SER A 44 10.89 -15.23 -1.34
N MET A 45 10.09 -15.02 -2.38
CA MET A 45 10.21 -13.84 -3.25
C MET A 45 9.24 -12.75 -2.78
N LEU A 46 9.75 -11.53 -2.58
CA LEU A 46 8.97 -10.33 -2.26
C LEU A 46 8.79 -9.45 -3.51
N PRO A 47 7.67 -8.73 -3.65
CA PRO A 47 6.58 -8.60 -2.67
C PRO A 47 5.62 -9.80 -2.65
N SER A 48 5.21 -10.23 -1.45
CA SER A 48 4.24 -11.30 -1.17
C SER A 48 2.77 -10.95 -1.45
N ILE A 49 2.50 -9.82 -2.11
CA ILE A 49 1.17 -9.17 -2.25
C ILE A 49 0.23 -9.91 -3.24
N LEU A 50 0.45 -11.20 -3.50
CA LEU A 50 -0.14 -11.88 -4.66
C LEU A 50 -0.68 -13.30 -4.41
N GLY A 51 -0.60 -13.86 -3.21
CA GLY A 51 -0.84 -15.30 -3.05
C GLY A 51 0.14 -16.17 -3.87
N GLY A 52 1.18 -15.55 -4.46
CA GLY A 52 2.35 -16.16 -5.07
C GLY A 52 3.59 -16.04 -4.20
N GLY A 53 3.43 -15.60 -2.94
CA GLY A 53 4.45 -15.69 -1.89
C GLY A 53 4.64 -17.13 -1.39
N GLY A 54 4.68 -18.09 -2.31
CA GLY A 54 5.00 -19.47 -2.00
C GLY A 54 6.44 -19.56 -1.55
N THR A 55 6.69 -20.33 -0.49
CA THR A 55 8.04 -20.74 -0.18
C THR A 55 8.48 -21.79 -1.21
N MET A 56 9.46 -21.38 -1.99
CA MET A 56 10.36 -22.12 -2.86
C MET A 56 11.19 -23.25 -2.30
N ASN A 57 11.00 -24.54 -2.60
CA ASN A 57 12.14 -25.45 -2.43
C ASN A 57 13.16 -25.25 -3.57
N ASN A 58 14.36 -25.82 -3.43
CA ASN A 58 15.43 -25.68 -4.42
C ASN A 58 15.04 -26.18 -5.83
N GLU A 59 14.28 -27.28 -5.90
CA GLU A 59 13.84 -27.89 -7.17
C GLU A 59 12.85 -26.98 -7.91
N ALA A 60 11.85 -26.44 -7.22
CA ALA A 60 10.88 -25.52 -7.82
C ALA A 60 11.57 -24.23 -8.31
N TYR A 61 12.55 -23.73 -7.57
CA TYR A 61 13.34 -22.57 -7.99
C TYR A 61 14.18 -22.87 -9.23
N GLU A 62 14.80 -24.05 -9.31
CA GLU A 62 15.59 -24.48 -10.47
C GLU A 62 14.75 -24.54 -11.75
N VAL A 63 13.50 -25.01 -11.66
CA VAL A 63 12.57 -25.03 -12.80
C VAL A 63 12.28 -23.61 -13.31
N ILE A 64 12.11 -22.64 -12.41
CA ILE A 64 11.88 -21.23 -12.77
C ILE A 64 13.14 -20.63 -13.37
N PHE A 65 14.29 -20.85 -12.73
CA PHE A 65 15.58 -20.34 -13.20
C PHE A 65 15.95 -20.88 -14.59
N THR A 66 15.68 -22.16 -14.85
CA THR A 66 15.90 -22.80 -16.15
C THR A 66 15.09 -22.12 -17.27
N LYS A 67 13.85 -21.73 -16.98
CA LYS A 67 13.03 -20.95 -17.94
C LYS A 67 13.62 -19.56 -18.16
N GLY A 68 14.12 -18.92 -17.10
CA GLY A 68 14.78 -17.60 -17.18
C GLY A 68 16.05 -17.61 -18.03
N LEU A 69 16.88 -18.65 -17.91
CA LEU A 69 18.12 -18.82 -18.69
C LEU A 69 17.89 -18.81 -20.21
N GLN A 70 16.70 -19.20 -20.68
CA GLN A 70 16.37 -19.15 -22.11
C GLN A 70 16.22 -17.71 -22.64
N ALA A 71 15.83 -16.77 -21.77
CA ALA A 71 15.67 -15.36 -22.11
C ALA A 71 16.94 -14.54 -21.85
N GLY A 72 17.83 -15.01 -20.96
CA GLY A 72 19.04 -14.32 -20.58
C GLY A 72 19.48 -14.62 -19.15
N GLY A 73 20.29 -13.74 -18.57
CA GLY A 73 20.69 -13.86 -17.16
C GLY A 73 21.87 -12.97 -16.77
N MET A 74 22.37 -13.20 -15.57
CA MET A 74 23.47 -12.47 -14.95
C MET A 74 24.83 -12.81 -15.58
N GLU A 75 25.57 -11.82 -16.10
CA GLU A 75 26.98 -11.96 -16.53
C GLU A 75 27.95 -11.79 -15.35
N SER A 76 27.64 -10.89 -14.43
CA SER A 76 28.45 -10.60 -13.24
C SER A 76 27.57 -10.06 -12.13
N ALA A 77 28.00 -10.24 -10.88
CA ALA A 77 27.42 -9.57 -9.72
C ALA A 77 28.52 -9.04 -8.79
N ASN A 78 28.43 -7.75 -8.49
CA ASN A 78 29.33 -7.05 -7.58
C ASN A 78 28.57 -6.72 -6.29
N ILE A 79 28.98 -7.33 -5.18
CA ILE A 79 28.41 -7.04 -3.86
C ILE A 79 28.77 -5.60 -3.48
N THR A 80 27.74 -4.79 -3.22
CA THR A 80 27.87 -3.39 -2.82
C THR A 80 27.78 -3.21 -1.31
N ASP A 81 27.02 -4.08 -0.62
CA ASP A 81 26.92 -4.08 0.83
C ASP A 81 26.69 -5.50 1.37
N LEU A 82 27.27 -5.81 2.52
CA LEU A 82 27.13 -7.09 3.21
C LEU A 82 27.15 -6.87 4.73
N VAL A 83 25.99 -7.10 5.36
CA VAL A 83 25.81 -7.03 6.81
C VAL A 83 25.65 -8.45 7.34
N ILE A 84 26.45 -8.83 8.34
CA ILE A 84 26.44 -10.17 8.95
C ILE A 84 26.07 -10.06 10.42
N ASP A 85 25.00 -10.74 10.81
CA ASP A 85 24.64 -10.99 12.20
C ASP A 85 25.07 -12.42 12.56
N VAL A 86 26.23 -12.50 13.23
CA VAL A 86 26.82 -13.77 13.64
C VAL A 86 25.94 -14.45 14.68
N ASP A 87 25.29 -13.69 15.57
CA ASP A 87 24.48 -14.23 16.65
C ASP A 87 23.17 -14.81 16.13
N ALA A 88 22.54 -14.14 15.17
CA ALA A 88 21.31 -14.64 14.55
C ALA A 88 21.53 -15.64 13.39
N ARG A 89 22.79 -15.86 12.97
CA ARG A 89 23.17 -16.69 11.81
C ARG A 89 22.48 -16.17 10.54
N LYS A 90 22.59 -14.86 10.32
CA LYS A 90 21.95 -14.16 9.20
C LYS A 90 22.91 -13.23 8.47
N ALA A 91 22.64 -13.01 7.20
CA ALA A 91 23.29 -11.97 6.41
C ALA A 91 22.26 -11.24 5.55
N ALA A 92 22.45 -9.94 5.39
CA ALA A 92 21.78 -9.14 4.37
C ALA A 92 22.84 -8.71 3.36
N VAL A 93 22.62 -8.99 2.08
CA VAL A 93 23.56 -8.69 1.00
C VAL A 93 22.85 -7.93 -0.10
N THR A 94 23.50 -6.89 -0.61
CA THR A 94 23.07 -6.18 -1.81
C THR A 94 24.16 -6.26 -2.87
N ALA A 95 23.78 -6.44 -4.12
CA ALA A 95 24.69 -6.53 -5.24
C ALA A 95 24.15 -5.79 -6.46
N VAL A 96 25.04 -5.20 -7.25
CA VAL A 96 24.75 -4.68 -8.59
C VAL A 96 25.22 -5.72 -9.58
N ALA A 97 24.32 -6.18 -10.44
CA ALA A 97 24.58 -7.23 -11.41
C ALA A 97 24.40 -6.73 -12.84
N ASP A 98 25.33 -7.13 -13.71
CA ASP A 98 25.21 -6.92 -15.14
C ASP A 98 24.36 -8.05 -15.71
N MET A 99 23.24 -7.70 -16.33
CA MET A 99 22.28 -8.62 -16.90
C MET A 99 22.32 -8.53 -18.41
N VAL A 100 22.17 -9.66 -19.08
CA VAL A 100 21.97 -9.70 -20.53
C VAL A 100 20.75 -10.53 -20.85
N PHE A 101 19.73 -9.89 -21.42
CA PHE A 101 18.49 -10.51 -21.86
C PHE A 101 18.27 -10.25 -23.34
N LEU A 102 18.06 -11.31 -24.12
CA LEU A 102 17.85 -11.24 -25.57
C LEU A 102 18.89 -10.38 -26.33
N GLY A 103 20.13 -10.31 -25.83
CA GLY A 103 21.23 -9.52 -26.40
C GLY A 103 21.35 -8.08 -25.89
N GLU A 104 20.40 -7.59 -25.10
CA GLU A 104 20.47 -6.26 -24.48
C GLU A 104 21.16 -6.32 -23.13
N LYS A 105 22.10 -5.40 -22.88
CA LYS A 105 22.79 -5.26 -21.59
C LYS A 105 22.08 -4.27 -20.69
N SER A 106 21.87 -4.64 -19.43
CA SER A 106 21.34 -3.77 -18.37
C SER A 106 22.04 -4.03 -17.04
N SER A 107 21.96 -3.08 -16.11
CA SER A 107 22.48 -3.22 -14.75
C SER A 107 21.30 -3.27 -13.78
N MET A 108 21.33 -4.16 -12.80
CA MET A 108 20.23 -4.38 -11.86
C MET A 108 20.72 -4.58 -10.44
N ASP A 109 19.99 -3.99 -9.48
CA ASP A 109 20.25 -4.20 -8.05
C ASP A 109 19.49 -5.43 -7.56
N PHE A 110 20.18 -6.27 -6.78
CA PHE A 110 19.61 -7.42 -6.08
C PHE A 110 19.85 -7.30 -4.58
N SER A 111 18.88 -7.76 -3.79
CA SER A 111 18.96 -7.80 -2.33
C SER A 111 18.51 -9.17 -1.82
N TRP A 112 19.32 -9.78 -0.97
CA TRP A 112 18.98 -11.05 -0.33
C TRP A 112 19.13 -10.97 1.19
N PHE A 113 18.18 -11.57 1.91
CA PHE A 113 18.31 -11.91 3.33
C PHE A 113 18.49 -13.41 3.46
N LEU A 114 19.64 -13.81 3.99
CA LEU A 114 20.09 -15.19 4.05
C LEU A 114 20.12 -15.65 5.51
N HIS A 115 19.57 -16.83 5.77
CA HIS A 115 19.65 -17.51 7.06
C HIS A 115 20.53 -18.74 6.90
N PHE A 116 21.41 -18.99 7.86
CA PHE A 116 22.40 -20.05 7.77
C PHE A 116 22.16 -21.16 8.79
N ASN A 117 22.75 -22.32 8.54
CA ASN A 117 22.92 -23.35 9.57
C ASN A 117 23.88 -22.86 10.68
N GLU A 118 23.97 -23.61 11.78
CA GLU A 118 24.78 -23.25 12.95
C GLU A 118 26.26 -22.96 12.64
N GLU A 119 26.80 -23.60 11.61
CA GLU A 119 28.20 -23.44 11.21
C GLU A 119 28.44 -22.29 10.22
N GLY A 120 27.38 -21.69 9.66
CA GLY A 120 27.49 -20.65 8.64
C GLY A 120 27.87 -21.14 7.24
N THR A 121 27.86 -22.46 7.01
CA THR A 121 28.38 -23.12 5.79
C THR A 121 27.33 -23.37 4.71
N LYS A 122 26.04 -23.31 5.07
CA LYS A 122 24.92 -23.50 4.13
C LYS A 122 23.77 -22.55 4.47
N ILE A 123 23.10 -22.06 3.44
CA ILE A 123 21.89 -21.24 3.53
C ILE A 123 20.68 -22.16 3.70
N VAL A 124 19.89 -21.95 4.75
CA VAL A 124 18.70 -22.74 5.07
C VAL A 124 17.39 -22.00 4.76
N LYS A 125 17.45 -20.69 4.58
CA LYS A 125 16.31 -19.87 4.13
C LYS A 125 16.80 -18.63 3.40
N ILE A 126 16.13 -18.28 2.33
CA ILE A 126 16.40 -17.10 1.51
C ILE A 126 15.13 -16.25 1.44
N VAL A 127 15.28 -14.94 1.63
CA VAL A 127 14.27 -13.96 1.24
C VAL A 127 14.89 -13.09 0.15
N ASP A 128 14.31 -13.15 -1.04
CA ASP A 128 14.73 -12.44 -2.25
C ASP A 128 13.79 -11.24 -2.47
N GLU A 129 14.35 -10.05 -2.55
CA GLU A 129 13.61 -8.83 -2.89
C GLU A 129 13.84 -8.53 -4.37
N ASP A 130 13.00 -9.13 -5.22
CA ASP A 130 13.26 -9.15 -6.65
C ASP A 130 12.82 -7.83 -7.32
N ARG A 131 13.81 -7.00 -7.70
CA ARG A 131 13.59 -5.78 -8.49
C ARG A 131 13.40 -6.06 -9.99
N MET A 132 13.45 -7.33 -10.43
CA MET A 132 13.44 -7.71 -11.85
C MET A 132 12.20 -7.25 -12.63
N TRP A 133 11.10 -6.94 -11.96
CA TRP A 133 9.89 -6.47 -12.64
C TRP A 133 10.00 -5.03 -13.18
N ASN A 134 10.91 -4.18 -12.73
CA ASN A 134 10.91 -2.76 -13.12
C ASN A 134 11.53 -2.47 -14.52
N LEU A 135 12.10 -3.46 -15.21
CA LEU A 135 12.74 -3.25 -16.53
C LEU A 135 11.77 -3.18 -17.73
N GLN A 136 10.54 -3.70 -17.63
CA GLN A 136 9.52 -3.47 -18.67
C GLN A 136 9.10 -2.00 -18.76
N GLU A 137 9.18 -1.24 -17.64
CA GLU A 137 8.94 0.22 -17.62
C GLU A 137 10.09 0.99 -18.27
N TYR A 138 11.34 0.53 -18.13
CA TYR A 138 12.52 1.26 -18.64
C TYR A 138 12.73 1.09 -20.15
N VAL A 139 12.51 -0.13 -20.70
CA VAL A 139 12.69 -0.42 -22.13
C VAL A 139 11.57 0.17 -22.99
N MET A 140 10.33 0.22 -22.47
CA MET A 140 9.19 0.79 -23.20
C MET A 140 9.20 2.33 -23.26
N HIS A 141 9.82 3.02 -22.31
CA HIS A 141 9.89 4.49 -22.30
C HIS A 141 11.06 5.07 -23.10
N ARG A 142 12.16 4.33 -23.31
CA ARG A 142 13.33 4.84 -24.03
C ARG A 142 13.18 4.87 -25.56
N SER A 143 12.19 4.13 -26.08
CA SER A 143 11.88 4.08 -27.52
C SER A 143 11.15 5.32 -28.06
N ARG A 144 10.88 6.34 -27.22
CA ARG A 144 10.17 7.57 -27.61
C ARG A 144 10.91 8.89 -27.37
N SER A 145 12.17 8.90 -26.94
CA SER A 145 12.91 10.15 -26.76
C SER A 145 14.37 10.06 -27.21
N HIS A 146 14.58 10.07 -28.53
CA HIS A 146 15.88 10.42 -29.11
C HIS A 146 15.87 11.90 -29.53
N SER A 147 16.42 12.78 -28.69
CA SER A 147 17.09 14.01 -29.12
C SER A 147 17.98 14.55 -27.99
N PRO A 148 19.25 14.91 -28.26
CA PRO A 148 20.20 15.35 -27.24
C PRO A 148 20.02 16.84 -26.95
N LEU A 149 19.86 17.20 -25.68
CA LEU A 149 19.98 18.60 -25.24
C LEU A 149 21.32 18.78 -24.54
N THR A 150 22.17 19.53 -25.23
CA THR A 150 23.48 20.02 -24.81
C THR A 150 23.37 21.03 -23.66
N ASP A 151 24.31 20.89 -22.74
CA ASP A 151 24.65 21.82 -21.67
C ASP A 151 24.94 23.22 -22.23
N ASN A 152 24.35 24.27 -21.64
CA ASN A 152 24.93 25.61 -21.65
C ASN A 152 24.29 26.50 -20.58
N SER A 153 25.07 26.71 -19.52
CA SER A 153 24.96 27.79 -18.56
C SER A 153 25.15 29.16 -19.21
N THR A 154 24.22 30.09 -19.01
CA THR A 154 24.55 31.53 -19.01
C THR A 154 23.69 32.29 -17.99
N SER A 155 24.41 32.94 -17.08
CA SER A 155 23.97 33.97 -16.15
C SER A 155 23.29 35.14 -16.88
N THR A 156 22.09 35.52 -16.47
CA THR A 156 21.56 36.86 -16.73
C THR A 156 21.24 37.54 -15.41
N GLY A 157 22.12 38.43 -14.98
CA GLY A 157 21.88 39.35 -13.89
C GLY A 157 20.73 40.31 -14.23
N ARG A 158 19.68 40.28 -13.42
CA ARG A 158 18.67 41.35 -13.34
C ARG A 158 18.45 41.69 -11.87
N LYS A 159 18.63 42.97 -11.54
CA LYS A 159 18.24 43.59 -10.27
C LYS A 159 16.71 43.61 -10.20
N CYS A 160 16.14 43.16 -9.08
CA CYS A 160 14.73 43.36 -8.76
C CYS A 160 14.54 44.76 -8.16
N ASP A 161 13.87 45.66 -8.88
CA ASP A 161 13.33 46.90 -8.29
C ASP A 161 11.99 46.57 -7.61
N GLY A 162 11.83 47.06 -6.38
CA GLY A 162 10.81 46.63 -5.42
C GLY A 162 9.36 46.89 -5.84
N TYR A 163 8.46 45.99 -5.40
CA TYR A 163 7.02 46.18 -5.52
C TYR A 163 6.48 47.08 -4.39
N GLN A 164 5.66 48.06 -4.77
CA GLN A 164 4.92 48.93 -3.86
C GLN A 164 3.89 48.16 -3.04
N VAL A 165 3.83 48.47 -1.74
CA VAL A 165 2.85 47.94 -0.79
C VAL A 165 1.52 48.69 -0.94
N SER A 166 0.42 47.95 -1.15
CA SER A 166 -0.95 48.45 -0.98
C SER A 166 -1.64 47.70 0.17
N PRO A 167 -2.60 48.32 0.88
CA PRO A 167 -2.92 47.99 2.27
C PRO A 167 -3.82 46.76 2.41
N ALA A 168 -3.59 46.01 3.49
CA ALA A 168 -4.23 44.75 3.82
C ALA A 168 -5.73 44.89 4.21
N PRO A 169 -6.58 43.91 3.85
CA PRO A 169 -7.82 43.64 4.55
C PRO A 169 -7.60 42.67 5.72
N SER A 170 -7.99 43.12 6.92
CA SER A 170 -8.56 42.38 8.06
C SER A 170 -8.09 40.94 8.35
N THR A 171 -7.27 40.84 9.40
CA THR A 171 -7.10 39.72 10.36
C THR A 171 -7.26 38.27 9.82
N PRO A 172 -6.15 37.54 9.62
CA PRO A 172 -6.18 36.08 9.55
C PRO A 172 -6.50 35.49 10.94
N PRO A 173 -7.10 34.28 11.02
CA PRO A 173 -7.25 33.57 12.28
C PRO A 173 -5.85 33.35 12.90
N ALA A 174 -5.76 33.55 14.21
CA ALA A 174 -4.50 33.49 14.97
C ALA A 174 -3.74 32.20 14.64
N CYS A 175 -2.65 32.35 13.89
CA CYS A 175 -1.76 31.26 13.56
C CYS A 175 -1.03 30.87 14.84
N LEU A 176 -1.33 29.68 15.36
CA LEU A 176 -0.53 29.02 16.38
C LEU A 176 0.81 28.64 15.73
N ILE A 177 1.71 29.61 15.58
CA ILE A 177 3.09 29.35 15.14
C ILE A 177 3.90 29.06 16.42
N PRO A 178 4.32 27.81 16.67
CA PRO A 178 5.35 27.53 17.66
C PRO A 178 6.63 28.27 17.26
N THR A 179 7.36 28.79 18.23
CA THR A 179 8.73 29.28 18.06
C THR A 179 9.64 28.15 17.54
N TYR A 180 9.74 27.99 16.22
CA TYR A 180 10.57 26.95 15.61
C TYR A 180 12.05 27.25 15.82
N THR A 181 12.80 26.24 16.24
CA THR A 181 14.24 26.32 16.55
C THR A 181 15.13 26.33 15.30
N SER A 182 14.63 25.88 14.13
CA SER A 182 15.38 25.92 12.86
C SER A 182 14.50 26.08 11.61
N HIS A 183 15.06 26.69 10.56
CA HIS A 183 14.40 26.88 9.25
C HIS A 183 14.03 25.56 8.56
N ALA A 184 14.79 24.49 8.82
CA ALA A 184 14.53 23.18 8.26
C ALA A 184 13.27 22.54 8.86
N GLU A 185 13.06 22.65 10.18
CA GLU A 185 11.87 22.14 10.86
C GLU A 185 10.59 22.84 10.37
N ALA A 186 10.64 24.18 10.24
CA ALA A 186 9.51 24.96 9.75
C ALA A 186 9.08 24.53 8.34
N LYS A 187 10.05 24.28 7.43
CA LYS A 187 9.77 23.79 6.07
C LYS A 187 9.15 22.40 6.03
N SER A 188 9.57 21.51 6.94
CA SER A 188 9.03 20.15 6.98
C SER A 188 7.59 20.14 7.49
N LEU A 189 7.28 20.92 8.52
CA LEU A 189 5.91 21.04 9.01
C LEU A 189 5.00 21.82 8.05
N GLN A 190 5.52 22.85 7.37
CA GLN A 190 4.79 23.52 6.29
C GLN A 190 4.43 22.51 5.19
N PHE A 191 5.37 21.65 4.79
CA PHE A 191 5.10 20.61 3.82
C PHE A 191 4.08 19.57 4.32
N PHE A 192 4.13 19.21 5.61
CA PHE A 192 3.08 18.37 6.21
C PHE A 192 1.70 18.98 5.98
N ILE A 193 1.52 20.26 6.32
CA ILE A 193 0.22 20.94 6.24
C ILE A 193 -0.21 21.12 4.78
N GLU A 194 0.68 21.60 3.91
CA GLU A 194 0.34 21.97 2.53
C GLU A 194 0.22 20.79 1.57
N LYS A 195 0.81 19.63 1.91
CA LYS A 195 0.87 18.47 1.02
C LYS A 195 0.36 17.19 1.69
N THR A 196 0.94 16.79 2.82
CA THR A 196 0.56 15.53 3.48
C THR A 196 -0.88 15.57 3.98
N LEU A 197 -1.26 16.62 4.71
CA LEU A 197 -2.59 16.78 5.26
C LEU A 197 -3.64 16.95 4.16
N VAL A 198 -3.34 17.75 3.14
CA VAL A 198 -4.22 17.90 1.96
C VAL A 198 -4.50 16.55 1.30
N ASN A 199 -3.47 15.73 1.10
CA ASN A 199 -3.66 14.39 0.53
C ASN A 199 -4.45 13.47 1.48
N PHE A 200 -4.19 13.52 2.79
CA PHE A 200 -4.94 12.71 3.78
C PHE A 200 -6.42 13.04 3.80
N GLN A 201 -6.77 14.27 3.43
CA GLN A 201 -8.14 14.78 3.38
C GLN A 201 -8.73 14.81 1.97
N THR A 202 -8.14 14.06 1.01
CA THR A 202 -8.60 14.01 -0.39
C THR A 202 -10.09 13.68 -0.51
N PHE A 203 -10.59 12.77 0.33
CA PHE A 203 -11.99 12.34 0.31
C PHE A 203 -12.75 12.75 1.57
N PHE A 204 -12.09 12.70 2.71
CA PHE A 204 -12.74 12.93 4.00
C PHE A 204 -11.89 13.84 4.87
N PRO A 205 -12.45 14.98 5.32
CA PRO A 205 -11.82 15.75 6.38
C PRO A 205 -11.63 14.90 7.64
N ASP A 206 -10.48 15.06 8.29
CA ASP A 206 -10.12 14.32 9.51
C ASP A 206 -9.48 15.25 10.54
N ASN A 207 -10.17 15.43 11.68
CA ASN A 207 -9.75 16.26 12.80
C ASN A 207 -8.52 15.71 13.53
N LEU A 208 -8.26 14.40 13.43
CA LEU A 208 -7.07 13.77 13.99
C LEU A 208 -5.82 14.42 13.41
N TRP A 209 -5.73 14.47 12.09
CA TRP A 209 -4.54 14.91 11.36
C TRP A 209 -4.50 16.43 11.18
N SER A 210 -5.64 17.11 11.06
CA SER A 210 -5.65 18.57 10.88
C SER A 210 -5.44 19.35 12.17
N THR A 211 -5.81 18.78 13.32
CA THR A 211 -5.88 19.53 14.57
C THR A 211 -5.18 18.81 15.71
N LYS A 212 -5.66 17.62 16.10
CA LYS A 212 -5.18 16.96 17.32
C LYS A 212 -3.71 16.57 17.25
N ILE A 213 -3.25 16.00 16.13
CA ILE A 213 -1.86 15.57 15.99
C ILE A 213 -0.89 16.75 16.02
N LEU A 214 -1.31 17.91 15.50
CA LEU A 214 -0.52 19.14 15.53
C LEU A 214 -0.45 19.73 16.95
N GLN A 215 -1.56 19.67 17.70
CA GLN A 215 -1.59 20.07 19.11
C GLN A 215 -0.65 19.17 19.95
N VAL A 216 -0.72 17.84 19.78
CA VAL A 216 0.18 16.93 20.49
C VAL A 216 1.63 17.12 20.05
N ALA A 217 1.90 17.40 18.78
CA ALA A 217 3.25 17.69 18.28
C ALA A 217 3.86 18.97 18.87
N HIS A 218 3.04 19.92 19.30
CA HIS A 218 3.53 21.13 19.98
C HIS A 218 4.20 20.79 21.32
N ASP A 219 3.62 19.84 22.06
CA ASP A 219 4.05 19.51 23.42
C ASP A 219 4.94 18.27 23.49
N GLN A 220 4.85 17.36 22.51
CA GLN A 220 5.56 16.08 22.50
C GLN A 220 6.58 16.02 21.35
N GLY A 221 7.87 16.06 21.71
CA GLY A 221 8.99 16.02 20.75
C GLY A 221 8.98 14.79 19.84
N CYS A 222 8.55 13.64 20.34
CA CYS A 222 8.50 12.40 19.56
C CYS A 222 7.50 12.49 18.39
N ILE A 223 6.32 13.09 18.64
CA ILE A 223 5.30 13.32 17.61
C ILE A 223 5.79 14.38 16.62
N LYS A 224 6.39 15.47 17.11
CA LYS A 224 7.00 16.49 16.24
C LYS A 224 8.03 15.88 15.29
N ASN A 225 8.97 15.11 15.82
CA ASN A 225 10.00 14.41 15.05
C ASN A 225 9.41 13.38 14.09
N GLY A 226 8.38 12.63 14.52
CA GLY A 226 7.64 11.71 13.65
C GLY A 226 6.99 12.42 12.46
N LEU A 227 6.29 13.54 12.68
CA LEU A 227 5.67 14.32 11.60
C LEU A 227 6.70 14.90 10.63
N MET A 228 7.85 15.34 11.13
CA MET A 228 8.95 15.79 10.27
C MET A 228 9.49 14.65 9.40
N ALA A 229 9.71 13.47 9.99
CA ALA A 229 10.13 12.28 9.24
C ALA A 229 9.09 11.91 8.17
N LEU A 230 7.80 11.84 8.53
CA LEU A 230 6.70 11.56 7.60
C LEU A 230 6.66 12.57 6.44
N SER A 231 6.89 13.85 6.72
CA SER A 231 6.92 14.90 5.70
C SER A 231 8.06 14.70 4.71
N HIS A 232 9.24 14.32 5.20
CA HIS A 232 10.37 14.00 4.33
C HIS A 232 10.10 12.75 3.47
N PHE A 233 9.63 11.65 4.08
CA PHE A 233 9.31 10.43 3.32
C PHE A 233 8.21 10.65 2.29
N HIS A 234 7.17 11.42 2.64
CA HIS A 234 6.12 11.77 1.70
C HIS A 234 6.68 12.63 0.54
N ARG A 235 7.57 13.59 0.82
CA ARG A 235 8.24 14.36 -0.23
C ARG A 235 9.02 13.46 -1.19
N LEU A 236 9.81 12.54 -0.65
CA LEU A 236 10.57 11.58 -1.46
C LEU A 236 9.65 10.70 -2.31
N TYR A 237 8.50 10.30 -1.77
CA TYR A 237 7.49 9.58 -2.54
C TYR A 237 6.96 10.41 -3.71
N LEU A 238 6.57 11.67 -3.44
CA LEU A 238 6.05 12.59 -4.47
C LEU A 238 7.08 12.89 -5.57
N THR A 239 8.36 13.02 -5.23
CA THR A 239 9.44 13.30 -6.20
C THR A 239 10.02 12.04 -6.85
N HIS A 240 9.49 10.84 -6.54
CA HIS A 240 10.03 9.56 -6.99
C HIS A 240 11.48 9.30 -6.54
N GLN A 241 11.88 9.90 -5.43
CA GLN A 241 13.22 9.76 -4.83
C GLN A 241 13.22 8.89 -3.57
N GLN A 242 12.12 8.20 -3.26
CA GLN A 242 12.00 7.32 -2.08
C GLN A 242 13.08 6.23 -1.99
N TRP A 243 13.74 5.92 -3.11
CA TRP A 243 14.80 4.92 -3.21
C TRP A 243 16.22 5.50 -3.21
N GLN A 244 16.38 6.82 -3.16
CA GLN A 244 17.69 7.48 -3.15
C GLN A 244 18.22 7.60 -1.72
N LYS A 245 19.33 6.90 -1.42
CA LYS A 245 19.93 6.81 -0.06
C LYS A 245 20.44 8.14 0.52
N VAL A 246 20.72 9.16 -0.31
CA VAL A 246 21.37 10.41 0.14
C VAL A 246 20.37 11.39 0.78
N ASP A 247 19.14 11.47 0.25
CA ASP A 247 18.11 12.40 0.74
C ASP A 247 17.32 11.85 1.95
N SER A 248 17.48 10.56 2.28
CA SER A 248 16.84 9.95 3.45
C SER A 248 17.57 10.24 4.76
N VAL A 249 18.80 10.78 4.75
CA VAL A 249 19.59 11.03 5.96
C VAL A 249 18.89 12.00 6.94
N PRO A 250 18.29 13.14 6.50
CA PRO A 250 17.49 13.98 7.39
C PRO A 250 16.21 13.29 7.89
N ALA A 251 15.54 12.51 7.02
CA ALA A 251 14.32 11.77 7.37
C ALA A 251 14.59 10.73 8.47
N LEU A 252 15.64 9.94 8.29
CA LEU A 252 16.07 8.90 9.22
C LEU A 252 16.56 9.48 10.55
N LYS A 253 17.19 10.66 10.55
CA LYS A 253 17.53 11.36 11.79
C LYS A 253 16.30 11.66 12.62
N HIS A 254 15.27 12.29 12.03
CA HIS A 254 14.04 12.59 12.75
C HIS A 254 13.27 11.33 13.17
N TYR A 255 13.24 10.30 12.32
CA TYR A 255 12.66 9.00 12.66
C TYR A 255 13.33 8.39 13.90
N ASN A 256 14.68 8.34 13.91
CA ASN A 256 15.46 7.81 15.02
C ASN A 256 15.34 8.67 16.28
N PHE A 257 15.25 10.00 16.16
CA PHE A 257 15.00 10.88 17.31
C PHE A 257 13.63 10.60 17.93
N ALA A 258 12.59 10.44 17.11
CA ALA A 258 11.26 10.07 17.60
C ALA A 258 11.29 8.75 18.39
N ILE A 259 11.97 7.72 17.86
CA ILE A 259 12.14 6.44 18.57
C ILE A 259 12.90 6.62 19.88
N ARG A 260 14.02 7.35 19.88
CA ARG A 260 14.83 7.56 21.10
C ARG A 260 14.05 8.25 22.21
N GLU A 261 13.21 9.22 21.87
CA GLU A 261 12.35 9.90 22.84
C GLU A 261 11.25 8.98 23.38
N LEU A 262 10.67 8.12 22.54
CA LEU A 262 9.69 7.11 22.98
C LEU A 262 10.31 6.04 23.88
N LEU A 263 11.56 5.66 23.61
CA LEU A 263 12.33 4.66 24.38
C LEU A 263 12.98 5.24 25.66
N SER A 264 12.98 6.56 25.83
CA SER A 264 13.44 7.24 27.04
C SER A 264 12.23 7.80 27.81
N PRO A 265 11.27 6.95 28.22
CA PRO A 265 10.00 7.44 28.72
C PRO A 265 10.23 8.26 30.00
N SER A 266 9.71 9.49 30.01
CA SER A 266 9.34 10.08 31.28
C SER A 266 8.27 9.18 31.91
N PRO A 267 8.12 9.16 33.24
CA PRO A 267 7.04 8.42 33.91
C PRO A 267 5.62 8.84 33.47
N ASP A 268 5.50 9.82 32.56
CA ASP A 268 4.26 10.48 32.13
C ASP A 268 4.01 10.33 30.60
N VAL A 269 4.69 9.42 29.89
CA VAL A 269 4.37 9.17 28.47
C VAL A 269 2.95 8.59 28.37
N GLN A 270 2.03 9.45 27.95
CA GLN A 270 0.61 9.14 27.91
C GLN A 270 0.30 8.17 26.76
N GLY A 271 -0.61 7.22 26.99
CA GLY A 271 -0.93 6.16 26.02
C GLY A 271 -1.35 6.70 24.63
N HIS A 272 -1.96 7.89 24.58
CA HIS A 272 -2.31 8.54 23.31
C HIS A 272 -1.10 8.91 22.46
N VAL A 273 0.03 9.31 23.07
CA VAL A 273 1.27 9.65 22.36
C VAL A 273 1.85 8.43 21.65
N LEU A 274 1.86 7.28 22.33
CA LEU A 274 2.37 6.03 21.76
C LEU A 274 1.48 5.53 20.61
N VAL A 275 0.16 5.63 20.74
CA VAL A 275 -0.80 5.28 19.68
C VAL A 275 -0.62 6.19 18.45
N LEU A 276 -0.48 7.51 18.65
CA LEU A 276 -0.22 8.46 17.56
C LEU A 276 1.13 8.21 16.88
N SER A 277 2.17 7.88 17.66
CA SER A 277 3.49 7.52 17.13
C SER A 277 3.40 6.30 16.22
N CYS A 278 2.63 5.29 16.61
CA CYS A 278 2.38 4.11 15.77
C CYS A 278 1.71 4.50 14.45
N LEU A 279 0.68 5.37 14.45
CA LEU A 279 0.04 5.84 13.21
C LEU A 279 1.03 6.53 12.28
N ILE A 280 1.87 7.43 12.82
CA ILE A 280 2.89 8.12 12.04
C ILE A 280 3.87 7.13 11.43
N PHE A 281 4.38 6.19 12.23
CA PHE A 281 5.33 5.20 11.73
C PHE A 281 4.69 4.24 10.72
N ILE A 282 3.43 3.82 10.91
CA ILE A 282 2.68 3.05 9.90
C ILE A 282 2.67 3.81 8.57
N CYS A 283 2.36 5.12 8.57
CA CYS A 283 2.38 5.92 7.34
C CYS A 283 3.76 5.92 6.67
N ILE A 284 4.83 6.03 7.47
CA ILE A 284 6.22 6.04 6.99
C ILE A 284 6.61 4.67 6.40
N GLU A 285 6.28 3.58 7.10
CA GLU A 285 6.58 2.22 6.62
C GLU A 285 5.80 1.92 5.32
N LEU A 286 4.54 2.34 5.21
CA LEU A 286 3.74 2.19 4.00
C LEU A 286 4.31 2.97 2.82
N LEU A 287 4.75 4.21 3.04
CA LEU A 287 5.44 5.02 2.00
C LEU A 287 6.75 4.38 1.52
N GLN A 288 7.43 3.65 2.40
CA GLN A 288 8.65 2.91 2.08
C GLN A 288 8.38 1.52 1.48
N GLY A 289 7.13 1.05 1.46
CA GLY A 289 6.77 -0.29 0.99
C GLY A 289 7.00 -1.40 2.02
N ASN A 290 7.29 -1.07 3.28
CA ASN A 290 7.55 -2.03 4.36
C ASN A 290 6.25 -2.49 5.04
N THR A 291 5.38 -3.18 4.30
CA THR A 291 4.04 -3.59 4.79
C THR A 291 4.09 -4.45 6.05
N GLU A 292 5.06 -5.37 6.19
CA GLU A 292 5.21 -6.22 7.38
C GLU A 292 5.55 -5.41 8.65
N SER A 293 6.40 -4.40 8.52
CA SER A 293 6.71 -3.46 9.60
C SER A 293 5.48 -2.64 9.97
N ALA A 294 4.72 -2.16 8.97
CA ALA A 294 3.46 -1.45 9.18
C ALA A 294 2.44 -2.32 9.93
N ILE A 295 2.31 -3.60 9.56
CA ILE A 295 1.43 -4.57 10.26
C ILE A 295 1.90 -4.78 11.70
N SER A 296 3.20 -4.91 11.94
CA SER A 296 3.76 -5.09 13.29
C SER A 296 3.48 -3.88 14.19
N LEU A 297 3.69 -2.66 13.67
CA LEU A 297 3.34 -1.40 14.34
C LEU A 297 1.83 -1.29 14.59
N PHE A 298 1.01 -1.73 13.64
CA PHE A 298 -0.44 -1.79 13.78
C PHE A 298 -0.86 -2.72 14.93
N LYS A 299 -0.31 -3.93 14.98
CA LYS A 299 -0.58 -4.90 16.07
C LYS A 299 -0.20 -4.36 17.44
N TYR A 300 0.95 -3.68 17.52
CA TYR A 300 1.39 -3.00 18.73
C TYR A 300 0.41 -1.89 19.14
N GLY A 301 0.04 -0.99 18.21
CA GLY A 301 -0.93 0.08 18.45
C GLY A 301 -2.30 -0.41 18.92
N CYS A 302 -2.83 -1.48 18.32
CA CYS A 302 -4.07 -2.11 18.78
C CYS A 302 -3.97 -2.63 20.23
N SER A 303 -2.85 -3.24 20.59
CA SER A 303 -2.62 -3.72 21.97
C SER A 303 -2.65 -2.56 22.97
N MET A 304 -2.10 -1.41 22.60
CA MET A 304 -2.13 -0.19 23.42
C MET A 304 -3.54 0.38 23.59
N ILE A 305 -4.31 0.43 22.51
CA ILE A 305 -5.72 0.86 22.54
C ILE A 305 -6.52 -0.04 23.48
N GLN A 306 -6.34 -1.36 23.39
CA GLN A 306 -6.99 -2.32 24.28
C GLN A 306 -6.58 -2.13 25.75
N GLN A 307 -5.30 -1.89 26.02
CA GLN A 307 -4.80 -1.65 27.37
C GLN A 307 -5.38 -0.37 27.96
N HIS A 308 -5.42 0.72 27.19
CA HIS A 308 -6.02 1.98 27.62
C HIS A 308 -7.50 1.80 28.00
N ARG A 309 -8.26 1.05 27.19
CA ARG A 309 -9.68 0.74 27.46
C ARG A 309 -9.89 -0.10 28.73
N LYS A 310 -8.99 -1.03 29.05
CA LYS A 310 -9.05 -1.83 30.27
C LYS A 310 -8.76 -0.99 31.51
N ASN A 311 -7.82 -0.04 31.38
CA ASN A 311 -7.40 0.83 32.48
C ASN A 311 -8.34 2.02 32.69
N SER A 312 -9.13 2.38 31.69
CA SER A 312 -10.14 3.42 31.82
C SER A 312 -11.33 2.90 32.66
N PRO A 313 -11.71 3.56 33.76
CA PRO A 313 -12.75 3.07 34.66
C PRO A 313 -14.09 3.02 33.93
N ARG A 314 -14.57 1.80 33.63
CA ARG A 314 -15.79 1.49 32.87
C ARG A 314 -17.12 2.04 33.44
N PHE A 315 -17.12 2.96 34.40
CA PHE A 315 -18.33 3.31 35.15
C PHE A 315 -18.46 4.73 35.73
N LYS A 316 -17.87 5.77 35.13
CA LYS A 316 -18.26 7.15 35.49
C LYS A 316 -18.52 8.04 34.26
N ALA A 317 -19.80 8.39 34.13
CA ALA A 317 -20.42 9.41 33.28
C ALA A 317 -20.44 9.14 31.76
N LYS A 318 -21.55 8.60 31.27
CA LYS A 318 -21.96 8.74 29.86
C LYS A 318 -22.28 10.19 29.46
N ASP A 319 -22.35 11.10 30.43
CA ASP A 319 -22.84 12.48 30.26
C ASP A 319 -21.85 13.57 30.73
N GLY A 320 -20.56 13.25 30.87
CA GLY A 320 -19.50 14.23 31.18
C GLY A 320 -18.73 14.68 29.93
N PRO A 321 -18.17 15.90 29.88
CA PRO A 321 -17.26 16.28 28.80
C PRO A 321 -16.05 15.34 28.80
N LYS A 322 -15.81 14.68 27.67
CA LYS A 322 -14.65 13.81 27.48
C LYS A 322 -13.36 14.62 27.62
N SER A 323 -12.34 14.03 28.25
CA SER A 323 -11.00 14.63 28.27
C SER A 323 -10.45 14.73 26.85
N ASP A 324 -9.65 15.76 26.57
CA ASP A 324 -8.98 15.98 25.28
C ASP A 324 -8.14 14.75 24.83
N ILE A 325 -7.53 14.05 25.80
CA ILE A 325 -6.79 12.80 25.60
C ILE A 325 -7.71 11.68 25.10
N GLU A 326 -8.91 11.58 25.67
CA GLU A 326 -9.88 10.54 25.30
C GLU A 326 -10.48 10.81 23.92
N GLU A 327 -10.75 12.08 23.60
CA GLU A 327 -11.16 12.48 22.25
C GLU A 327 -10.08 12.12 21.21
N THR A 328 -8.82 12.47 21.50
CA THR A 328 -7.68 12.16 20.64
C THR A 328 -7.51 10.66 20.43
N LEU A 329 -7.66 9.85 21.48
CA LEU A 329 -7.61 8.39 21.37
C LEU A 329 -8.77 7.80 20.57
N ASN A 330 -9.99 8.34 20.72
CA ASN A 330 -11.14 7.89 19.92
C ASN A 330 -10.94 8.18 18.43
N LEU A 331 -10.38 9.34 18.09
CA LEU A 331 -10.04 9.70 16.71
C LEU A 331 -8.92 8.80 16.15
N ALA A 332 -7.87 8.57 16.94
CA ALA A 332 -6.80 7.65 16.58
C ALA A 332 -7.33 6.23 16.36
N GLU A 333 -8.21 5.75 17.24
CA GLU A 333 -8.85 4.45 17.11
C GLU A 333 -9.67 4.32 15.81
N ALA A 334 -10.44 5.33 15.45
CA ALA A 334 -11.18 5.35 14.18
C ALA A 334 -10.22 5.26 12.98
N CYS A 335 -9.09 5.97 13.02
CA CYS A 335 -8.05 5.87 12.00
C CYS A 335 -7.44 4.45 11.94
N PHE A 336 -7.16 3.84 13.09
CA PHE A 336 -6.69 2.45 13.17
C PHE A 336 -7.72 1.47 12.59
N LYS A 337 -9.02 1.66 12.84
CA LYS A 337 -10.08 0.83 12.25
C LYS A 337 -10.03 0.86 10.72
N ARG A 338 -9.88 2.05 10.11
CA ARG A 338 -9.76 2.22 8.65
C ARG A 338 -8.54 1.47 8.08
N ILE A 339 -7.39 1.61 8.72
CA ILE A 339 -6.16 0.89 8.34
C ILE A 339 -6.36 -0.63 8.49
N ALA A 340 -7.03 -1.07 9.56
CA ALA A 340 -7.29 -2.47 9.80
C ALA A 340 -8.13 -3.11 8.68
N VAL A 341 -9.17 -2.41 8.21
CA VAL A 341 -9.98 -2.87 7.06
C VAL A 341 -9.13 -3.01 5.80
N GLN A 342 -8.19 -2.09 5.56
CA GLN A 342 -7.25 -2.21 4.44
C GLN A 342 -6.33 -3.42 4.57
N PHE A 343 -5.77 -3.68 5.76
CA PHE A 343 -4.95 -4.88 5.97
C PHE A 343 -5.76 -6.18 5.84
N LEU A 344 -6.99 -6.22 6.32
CA LEU A 344 -7.87 -7.38 6.15
C LEU A 344 -8.19 -7.63 4.67
N THR A 345 -8.49 -6.58 3.91
CA THR A 345 -8.78 -6.71 2.48
C THR A 345 -7.54 -7.05 1.65
N LEU A 346 -6.34 -6.70 2.12
CA LEU A 346 -5.07 -7.00 1.45
C LEU A 346 -4.51 -8.41 1.80
N MET A 347 -4.59 -8.81 3.07
CA MET A 347 -3.80 -9.92 3.65
C MET A 347 -4.63 -11.01 4.34
N SER A 348 -5.96 -11.03 4.15
CA SER A 348 -6.86 -11.87 4.97
C SER A 348 -6.55 -13.38 4.95
N ASP A 349 -6.01 -13.91 3.86
CA ASP A 349 -5.68 -15.35 3.76
C ASP A 349 -4.33 -15.72 4.39
N ASN A 350 -3.45 -14.73 4.63
CA ASN A 350 -2.08 -14.96 5.04
C ASN A 350 -1.87 -14.83 6.56
N ASP A 351 -2.77 -14.17 7.29
CA ASP A 351 -2.62 -13.94 8.73
C ASP A 351 -3.97 -13.88 9.48
N SER A 352 -4.41 -15.05 9.95
CA SER A 352 -5.63 -15.18 10.77
C SER A 352 -5.59 -14.34 12.06
N THR A 353 -4.40 -13.95 12.56
CA THR A 353 -4.27 -13.13 13.77
C THR A 353 -4.80 -11.72 13.57
N LEU A 354 -4.78 -11.19 12.34
CA LEU A 354 -5.32 -9.86 12.02
C LEU A 354 -6.84 -9.80 12.21
N TRP A 355 -7.55 -10.86 11.79
CA TRP A 355 -8.99 -10.97 11.99
C TRP A 355 -9.33 -10.96 13.47
N PHE A 356 -8.69 -11.82 14.28
CA PHE A 356 -8.93 -11.85 15.73
C PHE A 356 -8.59 -10.52 16.42
N LEU A 357 -7.48 -9.88 16.03
CA LEU A 357 -7.09 -8.59 16.56
C LEU A 357 -8.12 -7.51 16.24
N PHE A 358 -8.65 -7.51 15.01
CA PHE A 358 -9.68 -6.58 14.59
C PHE A 358 -10.93 -6.72 15.47
N TYR A 359 -11.49 -7.91 15.61
CA TYR A 359 -12.71 -8.12 16.42
C TYR A 359 -12.50 -7.78 17.90
N ASN A 360 -11.35 -8.15 18.46
CA ASN A 360 -11.03 -7.83 19.86
C ASN A 360 -10.84 -6.33 20.11
N THR A 361 -10.34 -5.59 19.11
CA THR A 361 -10.08 -4.16 19.24
C THR A 361 -11.29 -3.31 18.84
N PHE A 362 -11.95 -3.63 17.73
CA PHE A 362 -12.97 -2.76 17.13
C PHE A 362 -14.37 -3.40 17.09
N GLY A 363 -14.52 -4.66 17.51
CA GLY A 363 -15.76 -5.44 17.38
C GLY A 363 -16.99 -4.80 18.04
N SER A 364 -16.81 -4.07 19.14
CA SER A 364 -17.90 -3.34 19.81
C SER A 364 -18.47 -2.17 19.00
N SER A 365 -17.78 -1.75 17.94
CA SER A 365 -18.19 -0.67 17.03
C SER A 365 -18.96 -1.17 15.80
N LEU A 366 -19.08 -2.49 15.58
CA LEU A 366 -19.57 -3.10 14.32
C LEU A 366 -21.10 -3.15 14.13
N THR A 367 -21.84 -2.36 14.90
CA THR A 367 -23.30 -2.33 14.79
C THR A 367 -23.69 -1.08 14.02
N LEU A 368 -24.23 -1.27 12.82
CA LEU A 368 -24.95 -0.23 12.08
C LEU A 368 -26.14 0.23 12.93
N ARG A 369 -25.90 1.18 13.82
CA ARG A 369 -26.89 1.75 14.75
C ARG A 369 -27.56 2.99 14.18
N GLU A 370 -27.09 3.46 13.04
CA GLU A 370 -27.55 4.71 12.45
C GLU A 370 -28.84 4.51 11.66
N ASN A 371 -29.85 5.29 12.03
CA ASN A 371 -31.10 5.34 11.29
C ASN A 371 -31.02 6.29 10.08
N SER A 372 -29.94 7.07 9.96
CA SER A 372 -29.68 8.04 8.90
C SER A 372 -28.22 8.50 8.91
N PHE A 373 -27.63 8.76 7.74
CA PHE A 373 -26.33 9.42 7.64
C PHE A 373 -26.48 10.96 7.69
N THR A 374 -25.64 11.64 8.46
CA THR A 374 -25.58 13.11 8.51
C THR A 374 -24.59 13.67 7.51
N CYS A 375 -23.49 12.96 7.26
CA CYS A 375 -22.45 13.33 6.31
C CYS A 375 -21.85 12.11 5.59
N LEU A 376 -20.99 12.35 4.59
CA LEU A 376 -20.30 11.29 3.83
C LEU A 376 -19.37 10.45 4.71
N ALA A 377 -18.81 11.03 5.78
CA ALA A 377 -17.96 10.32 6.73
C ALA A 377 -18.73 9.25 7.52
N ASP A 378 -20.00 9.50 7.87
CA ASP A 378 -20.87 8.50 8.52
C ASP A 378 -21.10 7.30 7.59
N ALA A 379 -21.40 7.58 6.31
CA ALA A 379 -21.58 6.55 5.29
C ALA A 379 -20.31 5.70 5.13
N ARG A 380 -19.13 6.32 5.14
CA ARG A 380 -17.84 5.61 5.15
C ARG A 380 -17.68 4.72 6.39
N GLU A 381 -17.88 5.24 7.60
CA GLU A 381 -17.72 4.44 8.82
C GLU A 381 -18.63 3.21 8.85
N ALA A 382 -19.87 3.37 8.39
CA ALA A 382 -20.84 2.30 8.23
C ALA A 382 -20.44 1.28 7.14
N LEU A 383 -19.82 1.75 6.05
CA LEU A 383 -19.33 0.91 4.96
C LEU A 383 -18.17 0.01 5.41
N LEU A 384 -17.27 0.51 6.28
CA LEU A 384 -16.15 -0.29 6.80
C LEU A 384 -16.62 -1.60 7.44
N ASP A 385 -17.77 -1.58 8.13
CA ASP A 385 -18.34 -2.77 8.75
C ASP A 385 -18.82 -3.79 7.71
N ILE A 386 -19.31 -3.33 6.56
CA ILE A 386 -19.69 -4.21 5.43
C ILE A 386 -18.43 -4.83 4.82
N LEU A 387 -17.38 -4.02 4.61
CA LEU A 387 -16.12 -4.48 4.01
C LEU A 387 -15.42 -5.52 4.88
N VAL A 388 -15.47 -5.38 6.21
CA VAL A 388 -14.93 -6.37 7.14
C VAL A 388 -15.68 -7.70 7.04
N ASP A 389 -17.01 -7.68 7.02
CA ASP A 389 -17.82 -8.89 6.90
C ASP A 389 -17.56 -9.62 5.56
N GLN A 390 -17.16 -8.88 4.53
CA GLN A 390 -16.83 -9.43 3.20
C GLN A 390 -15.35 -9.80 3.02
N ALA A 391 -14.44 -9.33 3.88
CA ALA A 391 -13.03 -9.69 3.83
C ALA A 391 -12.83 -11.18 4.15
N SER A 392 -11.84 -11.83 3.53
CA SER A 392 -11.67 -13.30 3.60
C SER A 392 -11.60 -13.81 5.06
N PRO A 393 -12.25 -14.94 5.40
CA PRO A 393 -12.97 -15.89 4.53
C PRO A 393 -14.36 -15.40 4.06
N GLY A 394 -14.73 -14.18 4.45
CA GLY A 394 -16.00 -13.54 4.12
C GLY A 394 -17.18 -14.32 4.70
N LEU A 395 -18.19 -14.52 3.86
CA LEU A 395 -19.40 -15.27 4.22
C LEU A 395 -19.34 -16.74 3.80
N LYS A 396 -18.16 -17.26 3.44
CA LYS A 396 -17.99 -18.68 3.08
C LYS A 396 -18.37 -19.58 4.25
N GLY A 397 -19.19 -20.60 3.98
CA GLY A 397 -19.67 -21.56 5.00
C GLY A 397 -20.64 -20.99 6.03
N LYS A 398 -21.07 -19.73 5.91
CA LYS A 398 -22.10 -19.13 6.78
C LYS A 398 -23.49 -19.64 6.43
N SER A 399 -24.42 -19.55 7.39
CA SER A 399 -25.79 -20.00 7.15
C SER A 399 -26.51 -19.07 6.16
N ALA A 400 -27.53 -19.58 5.47
CA ALA A 400 -28.37 -18.74 4.60
C ALA A 400 -28.97 -17.54 5.35
N ARG A 401 -29.26 -17.69 6.65
CA ARG A 401 -29.73 -16.60 7.51
C ARG A 401 -28.69 -15.49 7.63
N ASP A 402 -27.43 -15.83 7.85
CA ASP A 402 -26.34 -14.86 8.00
C ASP A 402 -26.07 -14.14 6.67
N ILE A 403 -26.10 -14.87 5.55
CA ILE A 403 -25.97 -14.29 4.20
C ILE A 403 -27.11 -13.31 3.92
N MET A 404 -28.36 -13.68 4.24
CA MET A 404 -29.51 -12.79 4.09
C MET A 404 -29.43 -11.57 5.01
N ALA A 405 -28.96 -11.73 6.25
CA ALA A 405 -28.76 -10.61 7.17
C ALA A 405 -27.70 -9.62 6.64
N HIS A 406 -26.60 -10.14 6.08
CA HIS A 406 -25.58 -9.32 5.41
C HIS A 406 -26.13 -8.61 4.17
N SER A 407 -26.89 -9.31 3.33
CA SER A 407 -27.58 -8.71 2.19
C SER A 407 -28.47 -7.55 2.62
N ALA A 408 -29.28 -7.73 3.67
CA ALA A 408 -30.14 -6.68 4.22
C ALA A 408 -29.34 -5.48 4.75
N LYS A 409 -28.16 -5.73 5.36
CA LYS A 409 -27.24 -4.68 5.81
C LYS A 409 -26.71 -3.86 4.63
N VAL A 410 -26.30 -4.49 3.54
CA VAL A 410 -25.83 -3.80 2.32
C VAL A 410 -26.95 -2.99 1.68
N THR A 411 -28.15 -3.56 1.52
CA THR A 411 -29.33 -2.85 0.99
C THR A 411 -29.66 -1.64 1.87
N ARG A 412 -29.69 -1.82 3.19
CA ARG A 412 -29.99 -0.75 4.14
C ARG A 412 -28.97 0.38 4.04
N TRP A 413 -27.68 0.07 3.94
CA TRP A 413 -26.65 1.07 3.75
C TRP A 413 -26.90 1.89 2.47
N GLY A 414 -27.25 1.21 1.37
CA GLY A 414 -27.58 1.85 0.09
C GLY A 414 -28.74 2.84 0.21
N GLU A 415 -29.84 2.44 0.85
CA GLU A 415 -31.00 3.31 1.11
C GLU A 415 -30.63 4.56 1.91
N LEU A 416 -29.82 4.40 2.97
CA LEU A 416 -29.38 5.51 3.81
C LEU A 416 -28.47 6.47 3.05
N PHE A 417 -27.62 5.93 2.18
CA PHE A 417 -26.75 6.72 1.33
C PHE A 417 -27.55 7.49 0.27
N ASP A 418 -28.54 6.86 -0.37
CA ASP A 418 -29.43 7.52 -1.34
C ASP A 418 -30.22 8.65 -0.68
N ALA A 419 -30.70 8.44 0.55
CA ALA A 419 -31.37 9.48 1.32
C ALA A 419 -30.46 10.67 1.64
N LEU A 420 -29.18 10.43 1.94
CA LEU A 420 -28.17 11.48 2.14
C LEU A 420 -27.95 12.30 0.85
N LEU A 421 -27.79 11.63 -0.30
CA LEU A 421 -27.57 12.29 -1.59
C LEU A 421 -28.80 13.11 -2.02
N LEU A 422 -30.00 12.59 -1.80
CA LEU A 422 -31.25 13.30 -2.08
C LEU A 422 -31.36 14.57 -1.23
N ARG A 423 -30.99 14.50 0.05
CA ARG A 423 -30.98 15.68 0.94
C ARG A 423 -29.98 16.75 0.48
N GLN A 424 -28.79 16.36 0.03
CA GLN A 424 -27.80 17.30 -0.50
C GLN A 424 -28.27 17.94 -1.82
N THR A 425 -28.91 17.17 -2.69
CA THR A 425 -29.49 17.70 -3.94
C THR A 425 -30.59 18.72 -3.65
N ASN A 426 -31.44 18.41 -2.67
CA ASN A 426 -32.56 19.26 -2.26
C ASN A 426 -32.12 20.54 -1.53
N SER A 427 -30.89 20.62 -0.99
CA SER A 427 -30.40 21.85 -0.38
C SER A 427 -30.00 22.93 -1.40
N GLY A 428 -30.08 22.63 -2.70
CA GLY A 428 -29.93 23.61 -3.79
C GLY A 428 -28.49 24.03 -4.10
N SER A 429 -27.50 23.50 -3.39
CA SER A 429 -26.08 23.68 -3.66
C SER A 429 -25.53 22.49 -4.45
N PRO A 430 -24.91 22.69 -5.63
CA PRO A 430 -24.25 21.60 -6.33
C PRO A 430 -23.11 21.03 -5.46
N PRO A 431 -22.84 19.72 -5.52
CA PRO A 431 -21.72 19.13 -4.79
C PRO A 431 -20.41 19.78 -5.23
N THR A 432 -19.50 20.00 -4.27
CA THR A 432 -18.15 20.44 -4.59
C THR A 432 -17.41 19.34 -5.36
N ASP A 433 -16.32 19.69 -6.06
CA ASP A 433 -15.50 18.70 -6.76
C ASP A 433 -14.98 17.61 -5.80
N SER A 434 -14.65 18.00 -4.56
CA SER A 434 -14.30 17.06 -3.49
C SER A 434 -15.47 16.15 -3.11
N ASP A 435 -16.68 16.70 -2.95
CA ASP A 435 -17.86 15.88 -2.63
C ASP A 435 -18.17 14.90 -3.76
N SER A 436 -18.09 15.34 -5.03
CA SER A 436 -18.29 14.47 -6.19
C SER A 436 -17.31 13.30 -6.21
N ARG A 437 -16.03 13.55 -5.91
CA ARG A 437 -14.99 12.51 -5.81
C ARG A 437 -15.28 11.54 -4.67
N THR A 438 -15.69 12.03 -3.50
CA THR A 438 -16.03 11.21 -2.33
C THR A 438 -17.28 10.38 -2.55
N ILE A 439 -18.31 10.95 -3.15
CA ILE A 439 -19.54 10.24 -3.53
C ILE A 439 -19.20 9.13 -4.52
N ALA A 440 -18.37 9.41 -5.53
CA ALA A 440 -17.93 8.41 -6.49
C ALA A 440 -17.14 7.28 -5.83
N LEU A 441 -16.21 7.58 -4.91
CA LEU A 441 -15.50 6.57 -4.11
C LEU A 441 -16.46 5.67 -3.33
N LEU A 442 -17.48 6.24 -2.67
CA LEU A 442 -18.47 5.46 -1.94
C LEU A 442 -19.33 4.60 -2.88
N GLN A 443 -19.64 5.07 -4.09
CA GLN A 443 -20.35 4.29 -5.11
C GLN A 443 -19.52 3.11 -5.63
N VAL A 444 -18.20 3.26 -5.80
CA VAL A 444 -17.27 2.16 -6.14
C VAL A 444 -17.44 1.00 -5.15
N HIS A 445 -17.38 1.29 -3.86
CA HIS A 445 -17.49 0.28 -2.81
C HIS A 445 -18.90 -0.27 -2.65
N ARG A 446 -19.95 0.56 -2.80
CA ARG A 446 -21.36 0.11 -2.78
C ARG A 446 -21.61 -0.96 -3.84
N LYS A 447 -21.35 -0.62 -5.10
CA LYS A 447 -21.61 -1.52 -6.24
C LYS A 447 -20.82 -2.82 -6.09
N TYR A 448 -19.55 -2.74 -5.71
CA TYR A 448 -18.75 -3.94 -5.49
C TYR A 448 -19.31 -4.81 -4.34
N SER A 449 -19.77 -4.18 -3.25
CA SER A 449 -20.38 -4.90 -2.14
C SER A 449 -21.68 -5.62 -2.53
N GLU A 450 -22.51 -5.00 -3.38
CA GLU A 450 -23.74 -5.58 -3.94
C GLU A 450 -23.43 -6.80 -4.83
N ILE A 451 -22.41 -6.72 -5.70
CA ILE A 451 -21.96 -7.86 -6.52
C ILE A 451 -21.45 -8.99 -5.61
N ASN A 452 -20.67 -8.67 -4.56
CA ASN A 452 -20.20 -9.66 -3.60
C ASN A 452 -21.34 -10.36 -2.86
N VAL A 453 -22.42 -9.66 -2.51
CA VAL A 453 -23.62 -10.30 -1.94
C VAL A 453 -24.21 -11.32 -2.91
N ALA A 454 -24.37 -10.94 -4.19
CA ALA A 454 -24.90 -11.84 -5.21
C ALA A 454 -24.05 -13.11 -5.37
N LYS A 455 -22.72 -13.00 -5.25
CA LYS A 455 -21.80 -14.15 -5.25
C LYS A 455 -22.14 -15.17 -4.17
N TYR A 456 -22.39 -14.74 -2.94
CA TYR A 456 -22.69 -15.65 -1.83
C TYR A 456 -24.05 -16.32 -1.95
N ILE A 457 -25.03 -15.67 -2.61
CA ILE A 457 -26.38 -16.20 -2.78
C ILE A 457 -26.48 -17.10 -4.02
N HIS A 458 -25.81 -16.75 -5.12
CA HIS A 458 -26.05 -17.32 -6.45
C HIS A 458 -24.79 -17.83 -7.18
N GLY A 459 -23.59 -17.53 -6.69
CA GLY A 459 -22.33 -17.72 -7.42
C GLY A 459 -21.40 -18.82 -6.90
N GLN A 460 -21.86 -19.70 -6.00
CA GLN A 460 -21.00 -20.74 -5.43
C GLN A 460 -20.57 -21.75 -6.51
N GLY A 461 -19.26 -21.80 -6.77
CA GLY A 461 -18.64 -22.80 -7.65
C GLY A 461 -18.74 -22.52 -9.16
N ASP A 462 -19.24 -21.34 -9.57
CA ASP A 462 -19.32 -20.95 -10.98
C ASP A 462 -18.33 -19.81 -11.30
N PRO A 463 -17.17 -20.09 -11.92
CA PRO A 463 -16.22 -19.07 -12.37
C PRO A 463 -16.78 -18.09 -13.42
N CYS A 464 -17.90 -18.44 -14.07
CA CYS A 464 -18.61 -17.59 -15.02
C CYS A 464 -19.65 -16.68 -14.38
N PHE A 465 -19.90 -16.83 -13.07
CA PHE A 465 -20.84 -16.00 -12.31
C PHE A 465 -20.62 -14.49 -12.55
N TRP A 466 -19.35 -14.07 -12.56
CA TRP A 466 -18.94 -12.67 -12.66
C TRP A 466 -19.27 -12.03 -14.02
N ASP A 467 -19.42 -12.82 -15.09
CA ASP A 467 -19.64 -12.29 -16.44
C ASP A 467 -20.99 -11.55 -16.55
N LYS A 468 -21.95 -11.91 -15.68
CA LYS A 468 -23.28 -11.29 -15.59
C LYS A 468 -23.22 -9.83 -15.12
N PHE A 469 -22.10 -9.41 -14.53
CA PHE A 469 -21.94 -8.09 -13.90
C PHE A 469 -21.03 -7.15 -14.70
N THR A 470 -20.83 -7.41 -16.01
CA THR A 470 -19.93 -6.62 -16.85
C THR A 470 -20.32 -5.14 -16.88
N THR A 471 -21.63 -4.83 -16.92
CA THR A 471 -22.15 -3.46 -16.90
C THR A 471 -21.82 -2.78 -15.58
N GLU A 472 -22.08 -3.44 -14.46
CA GLU A 472 -21.84 -2.94 -13.11
C GLU A 472 -20.34 -2.76 -12.85
N PHE A 473 -19.50 -3.66 -13.36
CA PHE A 473 -18.05 -3.49 -13.33
C PHE A 473 -17.60 -2.27 -14.14
N ASN A 474 -18.20 -2.01 -15.31
CA ASN A 474 -17.90 -0.82 -16.08
C ASN A 474 -18.29 0.47 -15.33
N GLU A 475 -19.46 0.48 -14.68
CA GLU A 475 -19.90 1.59 -13.83
C GLU A 475 -18.98 1.81 -12.62
N ILE A 476 -18.47 0.73 -12.00
CA ILE A 476 -17.45 0.81 -10.95
C ILE A 476 -16.21 1.54 -11.47
N VAL A 477 -15.75 1.22 -12.68
CA VAL A 477 -14.59 1.87 -13.30
C VAL A 477 -14.88 3.36 -13.58
N ASP A 478 -16.09 3.71 -14.02
CA ASP A 478 -16.50 5.10 -14.25
C ASP A 478 -16.49 5.91 -12.93
N HIS A 479 -17.01 5.34 -11.84
CA HIS A 479 -16.93 5.95 -10.53
C HIS A 479 -15.50 6.07 -10.01
N ALA A 480 -14.65 5.05 -10.23
CA ALA A 480 -13.24 5.11 -9.83
C ALA A 480 -12.47 6.19 -10.60
N ALA A 481 -12.73 6.34 -11.90
CA ALA A 481 -12.16 7.42 -12.70
C ALA A 481 -12.57 8.81 -12.16
N THR A 482 -13.85 8.96 -11.80
CA THR A 482 -14.37 10.19 -11.16
C THR A 482 -13.69 10.45 -9.81
N ALA A 483 -13.58 9.43 -8.95
CA ALA A 483 -12.91 9.53 -7.65
C ALA A 483 -11.42 9.90 -7.77
N ALA A 484 -10.75 9.40 -8.81
CA ALA A 484 -9.38 9.76 -9.16
C ALA A 484 -9.24 11.20 -9.70
N GLY A 485 -10.34 11.87 -10.05
CA GLY A 485 -10.33 13.21 -10.66
C GLY A 485 -9.91 13.17 -12.13
N ILE A 486 -10.20 12.08 -12.83
CA ILE A 486 -9.95 11.92 -14.26
C ILE A 486 -11.15 12.51 -15.02
N ASP A 487 -10.91 13.49 -15.89
CA ASP A 487 -11.95 14.02 -16.79
C ASP A 487 -12.50 12.88 -17.67
N GLN A 488 -13.83 12.81 -17.79
CA GLN A 488 -14.55 11.84 -18.63
C GLN A 488 -14.08 11.88 -20.09
N ASN A 489 -13.54 13.01 -20.57
CA ASN A 489 -12.91 13.12 -21.88
C ASN A 489 -11.42 12.79 -21.83
N HIS A 490 -11.08 11.50 -21.75
CA HIS A 490 -9.70 11.00 -21.93
C HIS A 490 -9.03 11.56 -23.21
N ALA A 491 -9.80 11.84 -24.26
CA ALA A 491 -9.33 12.39 -25.53
C ALA A 491 -8.90 13.88 -25.49
N LYS A 492 -9.27 14.63 -24.44
CA LYS A 492 -8.86 16.04 -24.27
C LYS A 492 -7.57 16.19 -23.48
N ARG A 493 -7.05 15.13 -22.86
CA ARG A 493 -5.76 15.18 -22.18
C ARG A 493 -4.64 15.24 -23.21
N ASN A 494 -3.99 16.39 -23.27
CA ASN A 494 -2.81 16.58 -24.09
C ASN A 494 -1.58 16.07 -23.31
N TRP A 495 -1.23 14.80 -23.55
CA TRP A 495 -0.13 14.08 -22.90
C TRP A 495 1.24 14.74 -23.12
N ASP A 496 1.34 15.62 -24.12
CA ASP A 496 2.55 16.37 -24.45
C ASP A 496 2.70 17.67 -23.62
N THR A 497 1.66 18.11 -22.89
CA THR A 497 1.66 19.38 -22.15
C THR A 497 1.34 19.27 -20.65
N GLU A 498 0.74 18.17 -20.19
CA GLU A 498 0.58 17.93 -18.74
C GLU A 498 1.88 17.33 -18.17
N SER A 499 2.37 17.98 -17.11
CA SER A 499 3.55 17.58 -16.35
C SER A 499 3.49 16.12 -15.90
N SER A 500 4.65 15.55 -15.54
CA SER A 500 4.81 14.19 -14.96
C SER A 500 3.59 13.70 -14.15
N PRO A 501 3.23 12.40 -14.20
CA PRO A 501 2.11 11.83 -13.46
C PRO A 501 2.06 12.34 -12.02
N LYS A 502 0.89 12.78 -11.56
CA LYS A 502 0.78 13.31 -10.19
C LYS A 502 0.94 12.15 -9.21
N ALA A 503 1.45 12.45 -8.02
CA ALA A 503 1.61 11.47 -6.96
C ALA A 503 0.79 11.88 -5.75
N TYR A 504 0.17 10.90 -5.09
CA TYR A 504 -0.68 11.11 -3.93
C TYR A 504 -0.49 9.99 -2.91
N PHE A 505 -0.62 10.35 -1.63
CA PHE A 505 -0.60 9.41 -0.52
C PHE A 505 -1.67 9.77 0.50
N HIS A 506 -2.61 8.86 0.74
CA HIS A 506 -3.58 8.96 1.83
C HIS A 506 -3.68 7.63 2.56
N ILE A 507 -4.30 7.62 3.73
CA ILE A 507 -4.43 6.41 4.55
C ILE A 507 -5.88 5.97 4.76
N ASP A 508 -6.84 6.67 4.16
CA ASP A 508 -8.25 6.22 4.12
C ASP A 508 -8.45 5.14 3.04
N ILE A 509 -9.65 4.53 3.00
CA ILE A 509 -10.04 3.62 1.92
C ILE A 509 -9.98 4.35 0.57
N GLY A 510 -9.54 3.64 -0.47
CA GLY A 510 -9.54 4.14 -1.84
C GLY A 510 -10.17 3.15 -2.80
N PHE A 511 -10.02 3.38 -4.10
CA PHE A 511 -10.65 2.55 -5.14
C PHE A 511 -9.74 1.41 -5.61
N THR A 512 -8.45 1.42 -5.26
CA THR A 512 -7.45 0.45 -5.75
C THR A 512 -7.81 -0.99 -5.39
N SER A 513 -8.25 -1.27 -4.16
CA SER A 513 -8.64 -2.62 -3.72
C SER A 513 -9.82 -3.20 -4.52
N VAL A 514 -10.78 -2.34 -4.87
CA VAL A 514 -11.93 -2.72 -5.70
C VAL A 514 -11.51 -2.90 -7.15
N LEU A 515 -10.66 -2.03 -7.71
CA LEU A 515 -10.20 -2.17 -9.10
C LEU A 515 -9.34 -3.42 -9.32
N ILE A 516 -8.50 -3.82 -8.35
CA ILE A 516 -7.83 -5.14 -8.39
C ILE A 516 -8.88 -6.24 -8.54
N SER A 517 -9.95 -6.16 -7.76
CA SER A 517 -11.03 -7.13 -7.78
C SER A 517 -11.81 -7.13 -9.08
N VAL A 518 -12.03 -5.95 -9.70
CA VAL A 518 -12.62 -5.84 -11.05
C VAL A 518 -11.72 -6.52 -12.07
N ILE A 519 -10.42 -6.23 -12.06
CA ILE A 519 -9.46 -6.78 -13.05
C ILE A 519 -9.37 -8.31 -12.93
N ALA A 520 -9.38 -8.84 -11.70
CA ALA A 520 -9.28 -10.27 -11.45
C ALA A 520 -10.58 -11.04 -11.72
N ARG A 521 -11.74 -10.38 -11.70
CA ARG A 521 -13.06 -11.06 -11.76
C ARG A 521 -13.89 -10.74 -13.00
N CYS A 522 -13.79 -9.54 -13.55
CA CYS A 522 -14.43 -9.20 -14.81
C CYS A 522 -13.59 -9.79 -15.95
N ARG A 523 -14.18 -10.61 -16.83
CA ARG A 523 -13.45 -11.21 -17.97
C ARG A 523 -13.59 -10.39 -19.26
N ASP A 524 -14.27 -9.24 -19.19
CA ASP A 524 -14.32 -8.34 -20.33
C ASP A 524 -12.97 -7.63 -20.54
N PRO A 525 -12.34 -7.78 -21.72
CA PRO A 525 -11.00 -7.26 -21.97
C PRO A 525 -10.94 -5.73 -21.94
N PHE A 526 -12.03 -5.04 -22.27
CA PHE A 526 -12.08 -3.58 -22.33
C PHE A 526 -12.24 -2.99 -20.93
N VAL A 527 -13.18 -3.51 -20.14
CA VAL A 527 -13.40 -3.05 -18.75
C VAL A 527 -12.14 -3.24 -17.92
N ARG A 528 -11.46 -4.39 -18.03
CA ARG A 528 -10.19 -4.65 -17.32
C ARG A 528 -9.09 -3.66 -17.70
N ARG A 529 -8.89 -3.41 -19.01
CA ARG A 529 -7.89 -2.45 -19.49
C ARG A 529 -8.21 -1.02 -19.06
N ARG A 530 -9.49 -0.62 -19.02
CA ARG A 530 -9.92 0.67 -18.47
C ARG A 530 -9.60 0.78 -16.98
N ALA A 531 -9.89 -0.25 -16.19
CA ALA A 531 -9.55 -0.28 -14.76
C ALA A 531 -8.04 -0.12 -14.54
N ILE A 532 -7.22 -0.85 -15.30
CA ILE A 532 -5.75 -0.71 -15.26
C ILE A 532 -5.32 0.71 -15.62
N ALA A 533 -5.91 1.31 -16.66
CA ALA A 533 -5.59 2.67 -17.08
C ALA A 533 -5.90 3.72 -16.00
N VAL A 534 -7.02 3.57 -15.27
CA VAL A 534 -7.35 4.42 -14.11
C VAL A 534 -6.27 4.30 -13.03
N MET A 535 -5.86 3.08 -12.67
CA MET A 535 -4.84 2.84 -11.63
C MET A 535 -3.43 3.32 -12.02
N LEU A 536 -3.11 3.34 -13.31
CA LEU A 536 -1.80 3.77 -13.83
C LEU A 536 -1.74 5.26 -14.19
N THR A 537 -2.86 5.99 -14.07
CA THR A 537 -2.91 7.41 -14.44
C THR A 537 -2.00 8.26 -13.55
N ASP A 538 -2.08 8.06 -12.23
CA ASP A 538 -1.31 8.78 -11.23
C ASP A 538 -0.61 7.78 -10.29
N ARG A 539 0.50 8.20 -9.67
CA ARG A 539 1.20 7.41 -8.64
C ARG A 539 0.49 7.53 -7.30
N VAL A 540 -0.48 6.67 -7.05
CA VAL A 540 -1.27 6.71 -5.81
C VAL A 540 -0.84 5.62 -4.83
N GLN A 541 -0.62 6.01 -3.58
CA GLN A 541 -0.51 5.11 -2.43
C GLN A 541 -1.76 5.31 -1.55
N GLU A 542 -2.64 4.32 -1.55
CA GLU A 542 -3.90 4.29 -0.79
C GLU A 542 -3.71 3.40 0.44
N GLY A 543 -3.10 3.97 1.47
CA GLY A 543 -2.71 3.29 2.70
C GLY A 543 -1.88 2.05 2.40
N ALA A 544 -2.45 0.86 2.60
CA ALA A 544 -1.77 -0.41 2.36
C ALA A 544 -1.65 -0.78 0.87
N PHE A 545 -2.40 -0.13 -0.02
CA PHE A 545 -2.46 -0.44 -1.45
C PHE A 545 -1.61 0.54 -2.27
N ASN A 546 -0.66 0.01 -3.03
CA ASN A 546 0.07 0.78 -4.03
C ASN A 546 -0.61 0.63 -5.40
N GLY A 547 -1.15 1.71 -5.97
CA GLY A 547 -1.93 1.67 -7.21
C GLY A 547 -1.17 1.09 -8.40
N SER A 548 0.06 1.58 -8.65
CA SER A 548 0.87 1.14 -9.78
C SER A 548 1.31 -0.32 -9.68
N GLN A 549 1.81 -0.73 -8.50
CA GLN A 549 2.19 -2.13 -8.27
C GLN A 549 0.98 -3.06 -8.39
N SER A 550 -0.15 -2.67 -7.78
CA SER A 550 -1.40 -3.44 -7.83
C SER A 550 -1.94 -3.60 -9.24
N ALA A 551 -1.87 -2.55 -10.07
CA ALA A 551 -2.30 -2.59 -11.46
C ALA A 551 -1.45 -3.54 -12.30
N ARG A 552 -0.13 -3.51 -12.13
CA ARG A 552 0.80 -4.38 -12.85
C ARG A 552 0.59 -5.85 -12.49
N VAL A 553 0.42 -6.10 -11.19
CA VAL A 553 0.05 -7.40 -10.64
C VAL A 553 -1.26 -7.92 -11.24
N ALA A 554 -2.31 -7.10 -11.21
CA ALA A 554 -3.63 -7.49 -11.72
C ALA A 554 -3.63 -7.63 -13.26
N ALA A 555 -2.85 -6.82 -13.98
CA ALA A 555 -2.63 -6.97 -15.41
C ALA A 555 -2.01 -8.32 -15.75
N ARG A 556 -1.08 -8.81 -14.93
CA ARG A 556 -0.48 -10.14 -15.13
C ARG A 556 -1.52 -11.26 -15.02
N VAL A 557 -2.47 -11.15 -14.10
CA VAL A 557 -3.60 -12.09 -14.01
C VAL A 557 -4.39 -12.10 -15.31
N MET A 558 -4.79 -10.92 -15.79
CA MET A 558 -5.51 -10.77 -17.04
C MET A 558 -4.75 -11.41 -18.21
N GLU A 559 -3.46 -11.11 -18.36
CA GLU A 559 -2.61 -11.67 -19.42
C GLU A 559 -2.55 -13.20 -19.38
N LEU A 560 -2.46 -13.79 -18.18
CA LEU A 560 -2.42 -15.25 -18.02
C LEU A 560 -3.74 -15.89 -18.46
N GLU A 561 -4.88 -15.32 -18.07
CA GLU A 561 -6.20 -15.80 -18.51
C GLU A 561 -6.38 -15.66 -20.03
N GLU A 562 -6.00 -14.51 -20.60
CA GLU A 562 -6.11 -14.26 -22.04
C GLU A 562 -5.16 -15.17 -22.84
N THR A 563 -3.93 -15.40 -22.38
CA THR A 563 -2.97 -16.30 -23.04
C THR A 563 -3.47 -17.75 -23.03
N ARG A 564 -4.03 -18.21 -21.90
CA ARG A 564 -4.60 -19.56 -21.76
C ARG A 564 -5.82 -19.78 -22.66
N SER A 565 -6.52 -18.72 -23.06
CA SER A 565 -7.64 -18.84 -24.01
C SER A 565 -7.21 -19.31 -25.40
N GLY A 566 -5.93 -19.14 -25.77
CA GLY A 566 -5.38 -19.55 -27.06
C GLY A 566 -5.89 -18.73 -28.26
N LYS A 567 -6.66 -17.67 -28.05
CA LYS A 567 -7.20 -16.78 -29.09
C LYS A 567 -7.23 -15.32 -28.65
N GLU A 568 -7.50 -14.43 -29.60
CA GLU A 568 -7.79 -13.02 -29.30
C GLU A 568 -9.09 -12.92 -28.48
N VAL A 569 -9.01 -12.35 -27.28
CA VAL A 569 -10.16 -12.18 -26.37
C VAL A 569 -10.87 -10.87 -26.70
N LYS A 570 -12.13 -10.94 -27.13
CA LYS A 570 -12.97 -9.76 -27.46
C LYS A 570 -14.09 -9.54 -26.46
N CYS A 571 -14.46 -10.57 -25.72
CA CYS A 571 -15.48 -10.52 -24.68
C CYS A 571 -15.24 -11.61 -23.63
N SER A 572 -15.99 -11.58 -22.54
CA SER A 572 -15.84 -12.53 -21.43
C SER A 572 -16.03 -14.01 -21.83
N SER A 573 -16.88 -14.29 -22.82
CA SER A 573 -17.13 -15.65 -23.31
C SER A 573 -15.96 -16.24 -24.11
N ASP A 574 -14.98 -15.42 -24.51
CA ASP A 574 -13.78 -15.90 -25.18
C ASP A 574 -12.79 -16.58 -24.23
N ILE A 575 -12.91 -16.36 -22.91
CA ILE A 575 -12.08 -17.02 -21.90
C ILE A 575 -12.84 -18.24 -21.36
N PRO A 576 -12.45 -19.46 -21.75
CA PRO A 576 -13.13 -20.68 -21.32
C PRO A 576 -12.89 -20.94 -19.83
N HIS A 577 -13.75 -21.75 -19.21
CA HIS A 577 -13.74 -22.00 -17.77
C HIS A 577 -12.36 -22.45 -17.25
N GLU A 578 -11.66 -23.31 -17.98
CA GLU A 578 -10.33 -23.83 -17.68
C GLU A 578 -9.20 -22.80 -17.79
N ALA A 579 -9.39 -21.74 -18.58
CA ALA A 579 -8.43 -20.65 -18.70
C ALA A 579 -8.60 -19.62 -17.58
N ARG A 580 -9.75 -19.59 -16.90
CA ARG A 580 -10.06 -18.65 -15.82
C ARG A 580 -9.24 -19.00 -14.58
N GLY A 581 -8.48 -18.02 -14.10
CA GLY A 581 -7.74 -18.16 -12.86
C GLY A 581 -8.71 -18.16 -11.68
N CYS A 582 -8.77 -19.26 -10.92
CA CYS A 582 -9.44 -19.24 -9.62
C CYS A 582 -8.53 -18.49 -8.63
N PHE A 583 -8.92 -17.28 -8.25
CA PHE A 583 -8.52 -16.67 -6.97
C PHE A 583 -9.26 -17.31 -5.77
N GLU A 584 -9.92 -18.45 -5.97
CA GLU A 584 -10.65 -19.19 -4.94
C GLU A 584 -10.16 -20.64 -4.89
N GLU A 585 -9.18 -20.86 -4.01
CA GLU A 585 -8.91 -22.01 -3.14
C GLU A 585 -8.90 -23.48 -3.61
N GLU A 586 -9.28 -23.91 -4.82
CA GLU A 586 -9.51 -25.36 -5.02
C GLU A 586 -8.78 -26.09 -6.16
N ARG A 587 -7.77 -25.51 -6.85
CA ARG A 587 -7.10 -26.26 -7.96
C ARG A 587 -5.60 -26.16 -8.17
N CYS A 588 -4.82 -25.57 -7.26
CA CYS A 588 -3.35 -25.54 -7.41
C CYS A 588 -2.58 -26.51 -6.48
N MET A 589 -3.26 -27.41 -5.78
CA MET A 589 -2.60 -28.41 -4.91
C MET A 589 -2.71 -29.87 -5.36
N THR A 590 -3.27 -30.15 -6.53
CA THR A 590 -3.30 -31.51 -7.09
C THR A 590 -3.25 -31.45 -8.60
N GLU A 591 -2.05 -31.24 -9.15
CA GLU A 591 -1.56 -31.86 -10.41
C GLU A 591 -0.09 -31.51 -10.63
#